data_AF-A0A959CY68-F1
#
_entry.id   AF-A0A959CY68-F1
#
_cell.length_a   1.000
_cell.length_b   1.000
_cell.length_c   1.000
_cell.angle_alpha   90.00
_cell.angle_beta   90.00
_cell.angle_gamma   90.00
#
_symmetry.space_group_name_H-M   'P 1'
#
loop_
_entity.id
_entity.type
_entity.pdbx_description
1 polymer ?
#
loop_
_entity_poly.entity_id
_entity_poly.type
_entity_poly.pdbx_seq_one_letter_code
_entity_poly.pdbx_strand_id
1 'polypeptide(L)'
;ADITISTTAELETSEPGLVAWYRFENNANDATPYNNHGAIGGNPTFAAGPGNAPAGSTGLAIVFDGDQDSVLAANAVQLISDYTTVSFWIRVDGQNLQDAEAYILDFGHWSGRWKISLPQHLKIVWTTNSENAQFPNAIHDMDSGDGNELVIGFWWYVTMVHDGERDIIYLDGQEVNNLPAPGTLNSTARPFGMGSNPIEGRQYFHGALDEVKIYNKALTSEEVMRLYASGTTGTEDLSAALDAVLEVIYPNPGTQQVQIAHKLSAGQSLLIRVMDAAGRQIDAVQFDKNELAGGQLIT
;
A
#
# COMPACT_ATOMS: atom_id res chain seq x y z
N ALA A 1 20.87 -7.76 35.86
CA ALA A 1 21.59 -6.61 35.30
C ALA A 1 21.31 -6.66 33.82
N ASP A 2 20.55 -5.70 33.32
CA ASP A 2 20.22 -5.65 31.91
C ASP A 2 21.40 -5.05 31.16
N ILE A 3 21.92 -5.81 30.20
CA ILE A 3 22.99 -5.36 29.32
C ILE A 3 22.29 -4.87 28.05
N THR A 4 22.31 -3.56 27.84
CA THR A 4 21.85 -2.95 26.60
C THR A 4 23.06 -2.68 25.72
N ILE A 5 23.05 -3.22 24.50
CA ILE A 5 24.05 -2.92 23.46
C ILE A 5 23.32 -2.07 22.42
N SER A 6 23.84 -0.87 22.14
CA SER A 6 23.30 0.03 21.11
C SER A 6 24.39 0.33 20.08
N THR A 7 24.04 0.25 18.80
CA THR A 7 24.91 0.61 17.66
C THR A 7 24.22 1.67 16.80
N THR A 8 25.01 2.58 16.22
CA THR A 8 24.55 3.53 15.18
C THR A 8 24.79 2.99 13.77
N ALA A 9 25.55 1.90 13.63
CA ALA A 9 25.75 1.23 12.36
C ALA A 9 24.49 0.43 12.00
N GLU A 10 24.11 0.49 10.72
CA GLU A 10 23.00 -0.29 10.18
C GLU A 10 23.27 -1.78 10.37
N LEU A 11 22.26 -2.51 10.84
CA LEU A 11 22.30 -3.97 10.89
C LEU A 11 22.02 -4.50 9.49
N GLU A 12 22.98 -5.23 8.92
CA GLU A 12 22.81 -5.95 7.66
C GLU A 12 21.67 -6.98 7.84
N THR A 13 20.49 -6.63 7.35
CA THR A 13 19.39 -7.59 7.19
C THR A 13 19.54 -8.30 5.83
N SER A 14 18.73 -9.33 5.57
CA SER A 14 18.66 -9.94 4.24
C SER A 14 18.12 -8.97 3.17
N GLU A 15 17.56 -7.84 3.58
CA GLU A 15 17.02 -6.76 2.73
C GLU A 15 17.73 -5.44 3.08
N PRO A 16 18.82 -5.06 2.36
CA PRO A 16 19.60 -3.87 2.69
C PRO A 16 18.74 -2.61 2.76
N GLY A 17 18.90 -1.83 3.82
CA GLY A 17 18.12 -0.63 4.09
C GLY A 17 16.84 -0.85 4.90
N LEU A 18 16.40 -2.09 5.15
CA LEU A 18 15.16 -2.36 5.87
C LEU A 18 15.28 -1.98 7.36
N VAL A 19 14.44 -1.05 7.81
CA VAL A 19 14.47 -0.48 9.17
C VAL A 19 13.21 -0.72 9.99
N ALA A 20 12.11 -1.14 9.36
CA ALA A 20 10.94 -1.69 10.04
C ALA A 20 10.16 -2.64 9.14
N TRP A 21 9.57 -3.68 9.72
CA TRP A 21 8.72 -4.64 9.02
C TRP A 21 7.57 -5.15 9.89
N TYR A 22 6.34 -4.72 9.60
CA TYR A 22 5.13 -5.13 10.30
C TYR A 22 4.35 -6.15 9.45
N ARG A 23 4.35 -7.39 9.92
CA ARG A 23 3.75 -8.55 9.23
C ARG A 23 2.32 -8.87 9.65
N PHE A 24 1.83 -8.20 10.69
CA PHE A 24 0.47 -8.35 11.20
C PHE A 24 0.00 -9.79 11.52
N GLU A 25 0.92 -10.64 11.95
CA GLU A 25 0.66 -12.03 12.38
C GLU A 25 0.05 -12.07 13.80
N ASN A 26 -1.18 -11.57 13.97
CA ASN A 26 -1.87 -11.35 15.26
C ASN A 26 -1.20 -10.33 16.20
N ASN A 27 -0.28 -9.52 15.71
CA ASN A 27 0.39 -8.48 16.49
C ASN A 27 0.90 -7.37 15.57
N ALA A 28 1.33 -6.24 16.15
CA ALA A 28 1.92 -5.13 15.41
C ALA A 28 3.43 -5.00 15.67
N ASN A 29 4.14 -6.11 15.88
CA ASN A 29 5.56 -6.08 16.16
C ASN A 29 6.37 -5.86 14.88
N ASP A 30 7.33 -4.94 14.94
CA ASP A 30 8.43 -4.87 14.00
C ASP A 30 9.27 -6.16 14.04
N ALA A 31 9.38 -6.85 12.91
CA ALA A 31 10.12 -8.09 12.72
C ALA A 31 11.62 -7.89 12.47
N THR A 32 12.08 -6.64 12.35
CA THR A 32 13.50 -6.32 12.25
C THR A 32 14.17 -6.34 13.64
N PRO A 33 15.51 -6.41 13.70
CA PRO A 33 16.24 -6.29 14.97
C PRO A 33 16.09 -4.93 15.68
N TYR A 34 15.51 -3.91 15.02
CA TYR A 34 15.34 -2.58 15.59
C TYR A 34 14.20 -2.50 16.61
N ASN A 35 13.27 -3.48 16.60
CA ASN A 35 12.18 -3.60 17.57
C ASN A 35 11.32 -2.33 17.69
N ASN A 36 11.02 -1.66 16.58
CA ASN A 36 10.11 -0.52 16.53
C ASN A 36 8.65 -0.97 16.65
N HIS A 37 8.31 -1.75 17.68
CA HIS A 37 6.99 -2.37 17.80
C HIS A 37 5.87 -1.34 17.87
N GLY A 38 4.78 -1.62 17.15
CA GLY A 38 3.56 -0.84 17.17
C GLY A 38 2.68 -1.19 18.36
N ALA A 39 2.06 -0.18 18.95
CA ALA A 39 0.97 -0.31 19.90
C ALA A 39 -0.36 -0.23 19.15
N ILE A 40 -1.21 -1.24 19.33
CA ILE A 40 -2.56 -1.27 18.74
C ILE A 40 -3.50 -0.40 19.59
N GLY A 41 -4.19 0.54 18.95
CA GLY A 41 -5.28 1.33 19.51
C GLY A 41 -6.61 0.95 18.85
N GLY A 42 -7.72 1.12 19.59
CA GLY A 42 -9.05 0.70 19.14
C GLY A 42 -9.25 -0.80 19.28
N ASN A 43 -9.93 -1.40 18.29
CA ASN A 43 -10.26 -2.81 18.23
C ASN A 43 -10.09 -3.41 16.83
N PRO A 44 -8.95 -3.17 16.13
CA PRO A 44 -8.72 -3.77 14.83
C PRO A 44 -8.66 -5.29 14.98
N THR A 45 -9.08 -5.97 13.92
CA THR A 45 -9.08 -7.44 13.88
C THR A 45 -7.97 -7.96 12.98
N PHE A 46 -7.72 -9.26 13.03
CA PHE A 46 -6.79 -9.91 12.10
C PHE A 46 -7.57 -10.91 11.24
N ALA A 47 -7.36 -10.85 9.94
CA ALA A 47 -8.03 -11.70 8.95
C ALA A 47 -7.03 -12.19 7.91
N ALA A 48 -7.44 -13.09 7.02
CA ALA A 48 -6.58 -13.56 5.94
C ALA A 48 -6.04 -12.38 5.11
N GLY A 49 -4.72 -12.34 4.94
CA GLY A 49 -4.00 -11.40 4.09
C GLY A 49 -4.12 -11.73 2.59
N PRO A 50 -3.26 -11.18 1.72
CA PRO A 50 -3.27 -11.37 0.26
C PRO A 50 -2.88 -12.78 -0.22
N GLY A 51 -3.08 -13.83 0.59
CA GLY A 51 -2.88 -15.23 0.18
C GLY A 51 -1.42 -15.71 0.06
N ASN A 52 -0.42 -14.86 0.28
CA ASN A 52 0.95 -15.05 -0.23
C ASN A 52 2.03 -14.91 0.82
N ALA A 53 1.69 -15.29 2.05
CA ALA A 53 2.51 -15.00 3.20
C ALA A 53 3.82 -15.83 3.17
N PRO A 54 4.97 -15.24 3.56
CA PRO A 54 6.24 -15.95 3.56
C PRO A 54 6.17 -17.27 4.34
N ALA A 55 6.92 -18.29 3.93
CA ALA A 55 6.94 -19.58 4.61
C ALA A 55 7.18 -19.42 6.14
N GLY A 56 6.25 -19.92 6.96
CA GLY A 56 6.26 -19.76 8.42
C GLY A 56 5.43 -18.57 8.96
N SER A 57 4.71 -17.87 8.09
CA SER A 57 3.66 -16.90 8.41
C SER A 57 2.32 -17.58 8.78
N THR A 58 1.47 -16.89 9.55
CA THR A 58 0.05 -17.25 9.70
C THR A 58 -0.83 -16.76 8.55
N GLY A 59 -0.31 -15.86 7.71
CA GLY A 59 -0.96 -15.28 6.54
C GLY A 59 -2.07 -14.32 6.91
N LEU A 60 -1.84 -13.55 7.97
CA LEU A 60 -2.82 -12.60 8.49
C LEU A 60 -2.43 -11.17 8.18
N ALA A 61 -3.43 -10.36 7.90
CA ALA A 61 -3.38 -8.92 7.80
C ALA A 61 -4.13 -8.30 8.98
N ILE A 62 -3.77 -7.06 9.34
CA ILE A 62 -4.57 -6.26 10.27
C ILE A 62 -5.69 -5.57 9.50
N VAL A 63 -6.90 -5.56 10.07
CA VAL A 63 -8.12 -4.99 9.49
C VAL A 63 -8.60 -3.84 10.37
N PHE A 64 -8.71 -2.66 9.77
CA PHE A 64 -9.22 -1.43 10.36
C PHE A 64 -10.66 -1.21 9.88
N ASP A 65 -11.57 -0.90 10.80
CA ASP A 65 -13.00 -0.74 10.50
C ASP A 65 -13.43 0.70 10.12
N GLY A 66 -12.49 1.65 10.09
CA GLY A 66 -12.77 3.06 9.84
C GLY A 66 -13.23 3.85 11.08
N ASP A 67 -13.17 3.27 12.28
CA ASP A 67 -13.54 3.91 13.53
C ASP A 67 -12.49 3.68 14.63
N GLN A 68 -11.62 4.66 14.86
CA GLN A 68 -10.70 4.70 16.01
C GLN A 68 -9.64 3.60 16.09
N ASP A 69 -9.58 2.71 15.10
CA ASP A 69 -8.50 1.75 14.95
C ASP A 69 -7.19 2.42 14.53
N SER A 70 -6.08 2.00 15.13
CA SER A 70 -4.74 2.52 14.80
C SER A 70 -3.63 1.58 15.24
N VAL A 71 -2.46 1.73 14.61
CA VAL A 71 -1.19 1.21 15.12
C VAL A 71 -0.20 2.37 15.24
N LEU A 72 0.42 2.52 16.41
CA LEU A 72 1.40 3.57 16.68
C LEU A 72 2.75 2.98 17.08
N ALA A 73 3.78 3.17 16.26
CA ALA A 73 5.15 2.87 16.62
C ALA A 73 5.86 4.14 17.12
N ALA A 74 6.61 4.02 18.22
CA ALA A 74 7.40 5.13 18.72
C ALA A 74 8.44 5.57 17.67
N ASN A 75 8.77 6.85 17.65
CA ASN A 75 9.83 7.35 16.80
C ASN A 75 11.17 6.71 17.19
N ALA A 76 11.97 6.37 16.19
CA ALA A 76 13.31 5.84 16.37
C ALA A 76 14.25 6.41 15.31
N VAL A 77 15.53 6.56 15.67
CA VAL A 77 16.53 7.17 14.78
C VAL A 77 16.69 6.41 13.46
N GLN A 78 16.46 5.10 13.46
CA GLN A 78 16.57 4.25 12.28
C GLN A 78 15.46 4.50 11.25
N LEU A 79 14.32 5.07 11.67
CA LEU A 79 13.24 5.49 10.78
C LEU A 79 13.51 6.87 10.15
N ILE A 80 14.51 7.61 10.65
CA ILE A 80 14.85 8.96 10.23
C ILE A 80 16.06 8.91 9.28
N SER A 81 15.77 9.11 8.01
CA SER A 81 16.72 9.10 6.89
C SER A 81 16.44 10.23 5.90
N ASP A 82 17.42 10.60 5.10
CA ASP A 82 17.26 11.63 4.07
C ASP A 82 16.37 11.15 2.91
N TYR A 83 16.33 9.83 2.69
CA TYR A 83 15.59 9.13 1.64
C TYR A 83 14.75 8.01 2.24
N THR A 84 13.70 7.56 1.55
CA THR A 84 12.89 6.47 2.08
C THR A 84 12.26 5.65 0.96
N THR A 85 12.04 4.38 1.24
CA THR A 85 11.06 3.57 0.52
C THR A 85 10.06 3.00 1.53
N VAL A 86 8.77 3.06 1.20
CA VAL A 86 7.70 2.48 2.01
C VAL A 86 6.90 1.53 1.13
N SER A 87 6.82 0.26 1.51
CA SER A 87 6.11 -0.75 0.72
C SER A 87 5.15 -1.56 1.59
N PHE A 88 3.96 -1.87 1.09
CA PHE A 88 2.94 -2.59 1.85
C PHE A 88 1.87 -3.15 0.92
N TRP A 89 1.19 -4.20 1.38
CA TRP A 89 -0.08 -4.63 0.82
C TRP A 89 -1.22 -3.83 1.44
N ILE A 90 -2.19 -3.45 0.62
CA ILE A 90 -3.40 -2.76 1.05
C ILE A 90 -4.64 -3.38 0.41
N ARG A 91 -5.70 -3.53 1.21
CA ARG A 91 -7.07 -3.75 0.72
C ARG A 91 -7.96 -2.63 1.24
N VAL A 92 -8.70 -1.97 0.37
CA VAL A 92 -9.64 -0.92 0.77
C VAL A 92 -11.02 -1.53 0.93
N ASP A 93 -11.63 -1.44 2.10
CA ASP A 93 -12.96 -2.03 2.35
C ASP A 93 -14.08 -0.95 2.36
N GLY A 94 -13.71 0.33 2.54
CA GLY A 94 -14.61 1.45 2.34
C GLY A 94 -13.91 2.81 2.39
N GLN A 95 -14.71 3.87 2.20
CA GLN A 95 -14.20 5.25 2.14
C GLN A 95 -14.46 5.98 3.45
N ASN A 96 -13.50 6.80 3.88
CA ASN A 96 -13.77 7.80 4.91
C ASN A 96 -14.52 8.98 4.26
N LEU A 97 -15.81 9.10 4.59
CA LEU A 97 -16.69 10.17 4.12
C LEU A 97 -16.80 11.35 5.12
N GLN A 98 -16.17 11.23 6.29
CA GLN A 98 -16.22 12.24 7.35
C GLN A 98 -15.07 13.24 7.25
N ASP A 99 -13.93 12.81 6.72
CA ASP A 99 -12.74 13.62 6.50
C ASP A 99 -12.41 13.67 5.00
N ALA A 100 -11.54 14.61 4.58
CA ALA A 100 -11.15 14.75 3.17
C ALA A 100 -10.37 13.54 2.64
N GLU A 101 -9.72 12.78 3.52
CA GLU A 101 -8.90 11.62 3.18
C GLU A 101 -8.75 10.71 4.40
N ALA A 102 -8.52 9.41 4.17
CA ALA A 102 -8.04 8.49 5.18
C ALA A 102 -6.50 8.50 5.22
N TYR A 103 -5.90 8.38 6.40
CA TYR A 103 -4.45 8.28 6.58
C TYR A 103 -4.09 6.81 6.68
N ILE A 104 -3.37 6.31 5.68
CA ILE A 104 -2.96 4.91 5.60
C ILE A 104 -1.72 4.71 6.46
N LEU A 105 -0.68 5.49 6.20
CA LEU A 105 0.59 5.53 6.93
C LEU A 105 0.99 6.99 7.11
N ASP A 106 1.37 7.42 8.31
CA ASP A 106 1.80 8.79 8.59
C ASP A 106 3.07 8.77 9.42
N PHE A 107 4.11 9.46 8.96
CA PHE A 107 5.27 9.71 9.78
C PHE A 107 5.64 11.18 9.75
N GLY A 108 4.96 11.97 10.59
CA GLY A 108 5.26 13.38 10.79
C GLY A 108 4.34 14.33 10.05
N HIS A 109 3.17 13.88 9.61
CA HIS A 109 2.19 14.67 8.88
C HIS A 109 2.66 15.15 7.50
N TRP A 110 1.73 15.66 6.70
CA TRP A 110 2.05 16.37 5.44
C TRP A 110 2.99 17.56 5.65
N SER A 111 2.97 18.16 6.84
CA SER A 111 3.71 19.38 7.16
C SER A 111 5.06 19.11 7.82
N GLY A 112 5.37 17.88 8.26
CA GLY A 112 6.60 17.60 8.97
C GLY A 112 7.56 16.70 8.21
N ARG A 113 7.10 15.61 7.58
CA ARG A 113 8.00 14.66 6.91
C ARG A 113 7.34 13.89 5.76
N TRP A 114 6.46 12.93 6.02
CA TRP A 114 5.67 12.30 4.96
C TRP A 114 4.38 11.66 5.47
N LYS A 115 3.42 11.48 4.57
CA LYS A 115 2.22 10.65 4.77
C LYS A 115 1.85 9.92 3.48
N ILE A 116 1.14 8.82 3.64
CA ILE A 116 0.37 8.12 2.62
C ILE A 116 -1.09 8.22 2.99
N SER A 117 -1.90 8.70 2.07
CA SER A 117 -3.34 8.88 2.29
C SER A 117 -4.19 8.41 1.12
N LEU A 118 -5.49 8.27 1.38
CA LEU A 118 -6.46 7.81 0.41
C LEU A 118 -7.69 8.73 0.43
N PRO A 119 -7.79 9.69 -0.50
CA PRO A 119 -8.98 10.51 -0.70
C PRO A 119 -10.13 9.72 -1.37
N GLN A 120 -11.31 10.33 -1.51
CA GLN A 120 -12.50 9.66 -2.05
C GLN A 120 -12.41 9.28 -3.54
N HIS A 121 -11.41 9.75 -4.28
CA HIS A 121 -11.16 9.28 -5.65
C HIS A 121 -10.38 7.95 -5.68
N LEU A 122 -10.00 7.38 -4.52
CA LEU A 122 -9.32 6.08 -4.40
C LEU A 122 -7.96 5.97 -5.10
N LYS A 123 -7.36 7.09 -5.53
CA LYS A 123 -5.96 7.13 -5.97
C LYS A 123 -5.10 7.33 -4.73
N ILE A 124 -4.15 6.43 -4.50
CA ILE A 124 -3.27 6.51 -3.32
C ILE A 124 -2.37 7.74 -3.46
N VAL A 125 -2.20 8.50 -2.39
CA VAL A 125 -1.46 9.76 -2.38
C VAL A 125 -0.18 9.61 -1.59
N TRP A 126 0.92 10.07 -2.16
CA TRP A 126 2.22 10.23 -1.52
C TRP A 126 2.49 11.70 -1.29
N THR A 127 2.56 12.10 -0.01
CA THR A 127 2.90 13.46 0.38
C THR A 127 4.24 13.46 1.11
N THR A 128 5.20 14.24 0.64
CA THR A 128 6.50 14.45 1.31
C THR A 128 6.70 15.92 1.67
N ASN A 129 7.46 16.18 2.73
CA ASN A 129 8.01 17.48 3.05
C ASN A 129 9.54 17.35 3.13
N SER A 130 10.24 17.96 2.19
CA SER A 130 11.69 17.92 2.07
C SER A 130 12.33 19.29 2.26
N GLU A 131 13.64 19.31 2.48
CA GLU A 131 14.44 20.53 2.55
C GLU A 131 15.62 20.52 1.58
N ASN A 132 15.99 21.71 1.14
CA ASN A 132 17.25 21.97 0.45
C ASN A 132 17.75 23.38 0.83
N ALA A 133 18.91 23.79 0.28
CA ALA A 133 19.53 25.07 0.61
C ALA A 133 18.64 26.30 0.32
N GLN A 134 17.63 26.18 -0.55
CA GLN A 134 16.73 27.27 -0.93
C GLN A 134 15.38 27.20 -0.21
N PHE A 135 14.89 26.00 0.09
CA PHE A 135 13.57 25.76 0.67
C PHE A 135 13.69 24.83 1.88
N PRO A 136 13.51 25.33 3.11
CA PRO A 136 13.53 24.48 4.32
C PRO A 136 12.25 23.64 4.48
N ASN A 137 11.21 23.94 3.70
CA ASN A 137 9.98 23.15 3.63
C ASN A 137 9.49 23.19 2.19
N ALA A 138 9.57 22.06 1.50
CA ALA A 138 9.05 21.82 0.17
C ALA A 138 8.07 20.66 0.26
N ILE A 139 6.78 20.99 0.24
CA ILE A 139 5.72 19.98 0.29
C ILE A 139 5.39 19.55 -1.14
N HIS A 140 5.50 18.26 -1.39
CA HIS A 140 5.12 17.60 -2.62
C HIS A 140 3.94 16.68 -2.34
N ASP A 141 2.90 16.76 -3.17
CA ASP A 141 1.68 15.97 -3.02
C ASP A 141 1.32 15.37 -4.38
N MET A 142 1.32 14.04 -4.47
CA MET A 142 1.17 13.31 -5.72
C MET A 142 0.26 12.10 -5.53
N ASP A 143 -0.80 12.01 -6.35
CA ASP A 143 -1.65 10.81 -6.41
C ASP A 143 -1.09 9.77 -7.41
N SER A 144 -1.64 8.56 -7.44
CA SER A 144 -1.23 7.49 -8.36
C SER A 144 -1.55 7.75 -9.84
N GLY A 145 -2.16 8.88 -10.21
CA GLY A 145 -2.57 9.18 -11.59
C GLY A 145 -3.87 8.51 -12.02
N ASP A 146 -4.47 9.03 -13.10
CA ASP A 146 -5.76 8.56 -13.61
C ASP A 146 -5.69 7.11 -14.12
N GLY A 147 -6.70 6.30 -13.79
CA GLY A 147 -6.73 4.86 -14.11
C GLY A 147 -6.05 3.95 -13.08
N ASN A 148 -5.48 4.54 -12.03
CA ASN A 148 -4.82 3.84 -10.92
C ASN A 148 -5.61 3.96 -9.60
N GLU A 149 -6.94 4.03 -9.69
CA GLU A 149 -7.84 3.95 -8.53
C GLU A 149 -7.80 2.55 -7.90
N LEU A 150 -7.62 2.48 -6.58
CA LEU A 150 -7.67 1.24 -5.81
C LEU A 150 -9.10 0.69 -5.78
N VAL A 151 -9.28 -0.52 -6.28
CA VAL A 151 -10.58 -1.20 -6.25
C VAL A 151 -10.89 -1.65 -4.83
N ILE A 152 -12.07 -1.30 -4.34
CA ILE A 152 -12.58 -1.76 -3.06
C ILE A 152 -12.68 -3.30 -3.05
N GLY A 153 -12.20 -3.91 -1.98
CA GLY A 153 -12.18 -5.35 -1.75
C GLY A 153 -11.00 -6.09 -2.40
N PHE A 154 -10.15 -5.42 -3.17
CA PHE A 154 -8.96 -6.03 -3.79
C PHE A 154 -7.68 -5.68 -3.06
N TRP A 155 -6.76 -6.65 -2.99
CA TRP A 155 -5.40 -6.44 -2.53
C TRP A 155 -4.56 -5.81 -3.63
N TRP A 156 -3.73 -4.85 -3.22
CA TRP A 156 -2.75 -4.17 -4.06
C TRP A 156 -1.42 -4.09 -3.35
N TYR A 157 -0.33 -4.17 -4.11
CA TYR A 157 0.98 -3.90 -3.59
C TYR A 157 1.42 -2.48 -3.91
N VAL A 158 1.55 -1.64 -2.88
CA VAL A 158 1.93 -0.23 -3.02
C VAL A 158 3.38 -0.07 -2.60
N THR A 159 4.16 0.66 -3.38
CA THR A 159 5.50 1.11 -2.97
C THR A 159 5.70 2.58 -3.31
N MET A 160 6.16 3.34 -2.33
CA MET A 160 6.46 4.77 -2.45
C MET A 160 7.95 5.00 -2.24
N VAL A 161 8.59 5.76 -3.12
CA VAL A 161 10.02 6.06 -3.06
C VAL A 161 10.23 7.57 -3.08
N HIS A 162 11.06 8.06 -2.15
CA HIS A 162 11.69 9.37 -2.22
C HIS A 162 13.20 9.19 -2.34
N ASP A 163 13.77 9.61 -3.47
CA ASP A 163 15.20 9.39 -3.79
C ASP A 163 16.10 10.63 -3.62
N GLY A 164 15.51 11.75 -3.17
CA GLY A 164 16.20 13.02 -3.01
C GLY A 164 16.09 13.96 -4.21
N GLU A 165 15.64 13.44 -5.35
CA GLU A 165 15.36 14.21 -6.57
C GLU A 165 13.90 14.10 -6.98
N ARG A 166 13.26 12.95 -6.71
CA ARG A 166 11.93 12.57 -7.17
C ARG A 166 11.17 11.79 -6.11
N ASP A 167 9.86 11.96 -6.18
CA ASP A 167 8.87 11.11 -5.54
C ASP A 167 8.27 10.17 -6.58
N ILE A 168 8.15 8.88 -6.27
CA ILE A 168 7.73 7.84 -7.20
C ILE A 168 6.71 6.91 -6.53
N ILE A 169 5.62 6.60 -7.23
CA ILE A 169 4.60 5.64 -6.81
C ILE A 169 4.66 4.42 -7.71
N TYR A 170 4.70 3.24 -7.09
CA TYR A 170 4.57 1.95 -7.75
C TYR A 170 3.32 1.22 -7.27
N LEU A 171 2.57 0.65 -8.21
CA LEU A 171 1.49 -0.30 -7.94
C LEU A 171 1.85 -1.64 -8.60
N ASP A 172 1.77 -2.72 -7.83
CA ASP A 172 2.10 -4.09 -8.27
C ASP A 172 3.49 -4.16 -8.94
N GLY A 173 4.43 -3.42 -8.34
CA GLY A 173 5.82 -3.30 -8.78
C GLY A 173 6.05 -2.37 -9.99
N GLN A 174 5.01 -1.86 -10.66
CA GLN A 174 5.15 -0.98 -11.82
C GLN A 174 5.07 0.49 -11.43
N GLU A 175 5.92 1.32 -12.01
CA GLU A 175 5.86 2.78 -11.83
C GLU A 175 4.56 3.32 -12.44
N VAL A 176 3.76 4.02 -11.64
CA VAL A 176 2.48 4.62 -12.09
C VAL A 176 2.49 6.14 -12.07
N ASN A 177 3.30 6.76 -11.21
CA ASN A 177 3.48 8.21 -11.21
C ASN A 177 4.85 8.62 -10.66
N ASN A 178 5.34 9.78 -11.09
CA ASN A 178 6.69 10.25 -10.79
C ASN A 178 6.80 11.78 -10.92
N LEU A 179 7.15 12.45 -9.82
CA LEU A 179 7.20 13.91 -9.72
C LEU A 179 8.59 14.38 -9.25
N PRO A 180 9.16 15.46 -9.81
CA PRO A 180 10.34 16.11 -9.23
C PRO A 180 10.07 16.62 -7.81
N ALA A 181 10.87 16.15 -6.86
CA ALA A 181 10.80 16.48 -5.43
C ALA A 181 12.23 16.63 -4.84
N PRO A 182 12.99 17.67 -5.23
CA PRO A 182 14.40 17.79 -4.87
C PRO A 182 14.60 18.25 -3.42
N GLY A 183 15.36 17.47 -2.65
CA GLY A 183 15.69 17.76 -1.26
C GLY A 183 15.77 16.50 -0.42
N THR A 184 16.19 16.62 0.83
CA THR A 184 16.18 15.52 1.80
C THR A 184 14.91 15.58 2.63
N LEU A 185 14.33 14.43 3.00
CA LEU A 185 13.14 14.40 3.86
C LEU A 185 13.40 15.08 5.19
N ASN A 186 12.51 15.99 5.58
CA ASN A 186 12.58 16.66 6.87
C ASN A 186 12.49 15.66 8.03
N SER A 187 13.20 15.92 9.12
CA SER A 187 13.12 15.08 10.31
C SER A 187 11.81 15.32 11.08
N THR A 188 11.40 14.33 11.88
CA THR A 188 10.23 14.45 12.76
C THR A 188 10.53 13.81 14.12
N ALA A 189 9.88 14.32 15.17
CA ALA A 189 9.85 13.70 16.50
C ALA A 189 8.50 13.00 16.79
N ARG A 190 7.60 12.97 15.80
CA ARG A 190 6.27 12.35 15.92
C ARG A 190 6.37 10.83 15.81
N PRO A 191 5.44 10.06 16.40
CA PRO A 191 5.37 8.61 16.18
C PRO A 191 5.04 8.28 14.72
N PHE A 192 5.33 7.05 14.32
CA PHE A 192 4.85 6.48 13.06
C PHE A 192 3.47 5.88 13.29
N GLY A 193 2.48 6.34 12.53
CA GLY A 193 1.09 5.90 12.60
C GLY A 193 0.68 5.08 11.39
N MET A 194 -0.18 4.08 11.63
CA MET A 194 -0.81 3.26 10.60
C MET A 194 -2.33 3.23 10.86
N GLY A 195 -3.11 3.40 9.81
CA GLY A 195 -4.58 3.39 9.82
C GLY A 195 -5.25 4.65 10.39
N SER A 196 -4.48 5.68 10.78
CA SER A 196 -5.01 6.94 11.34
C SER A 196 -3.98 8.08 11.28
N ASN A 197 -4.42 9.32 11.52
CA ASN A 197 -3.53 10.45 11.78
C ASN A 197 -3.03 10.40 13.25
N PRO A 198 -1.74 10.11 13.50
CA PRO A 198 -1.22 9.89 14.85
C PRO A 198 -0.99 11.18 15.64
N ILE A 199 -1.22 12.35 15.03
CA ILE A 199 -0.92 13.67 15.62
C ILE A 199 -2.21 14.36 16.07
N GLU A 200 -3.21 14.38 15.19
CA GLU A 200 -4.48 15.08 15.42
C GLU A 200 -5.61 14.12 15.82
N GLY A 201 -5.42 12.81 15.59
CA GLY A 201 -6.48 11.81 15.61
C GLY A 201 -7.43 11.97 14.42
N ARG A 202 -8.29 10.97 14.17
CA ARG A 202 -9.22 10.88 13.01
C ARG A 202 -8.56 10.37 11.72
N GLN A 203 -9.17 10.64 10.55
CA GLN A 203 -8.78 10.15 9.22
C GLN A 203 -8.62 8.63 9.19
N TYR A 204 -9.50 7.93 9.91
CA TYR A 204 -9.42 6.49 10.07
C TYR A 204 -9.54 5.78 8.72
N PHE A 205 -8.67 4.81 8.52
CA PHE A 205 -8.69 3.94 7.36
C PHE A 205 -9.71 2.81 7.56
N HIS A 206 -10.46 2.49 6.51
CA HIS A 206 -11.36 1.34 6.48
C HIS A 206 -10.87 0.35 5.43
N GLY A 207 -10.22 -0.71 5.88
CA GLY A 207 -9.53 -1.68 5.03
C GLY A 207 -8.53 -2.52 5.79
N ALA A 208 -7.61 -3.17 5.08
CA ALA A 208 -6.58 -4.02 5.64
C ALA A 208 -5.19 -3.64 5.16
N LEU A 209 -4.19 -3.84 6.02
CA LEU A 209 -2.77 -3.69 5.70
C LEU A 209 -2.03 -4.98 5.99
N ASP A 210 -1.06 -5.30 5.12
CA ASP A 210 -0.14 -6.40 5.33
C ASP A 210 1.29 -6.02 4.90
N GLU A 211 2.29 -6.67 5.49
CA GLU A 211 3.70 -6.57 5.10
C GLU A 211 4.21 -5.12 4.96
N VAL A 212 3.89 -4.25 5.93
CA VAL A 212 4.35 -2.85 5.92
C VAL A 212 5.84 -2.82 6.21
N LYS A 213 6.63 -2.40 5.22
CA LYS A 213 8.08 -2.26 5.30
C LYS A 213 8.51 -0.81 5.07
N ILE A 214 9.48 -0.37 5.86
CA ILE A 214 10.15 0.93 5.70
C ILE A 214 11.63 0.67 5.47
N TYR A 215 12.16 1.30 4.43
CA TYR A 215 13.58 1.31 4.11
C TYR A 215 14.15 2.72 4.28
N ASN A 216 15.34 2.83 4.88
CA ASN A 216 16.10 4.07 5.01
C ASN A 216 16.85 4.45 3.71
N LYS A 217 16.53 3.78 2.59
CA LYS A 217 17.12 3.98 1.28
C LYS A 217 16.03 4.09 0.20
N ALA A 218 16.39 4.71 -0.91
CA ALA A 218 15.60 4.64 -2.13
C ALA A 218 15.87 3.31 -2.84
N LEU A 219 14.82 2.48 -3.00
CA LEU A 219 14.91 1.25 -3.79
C LEU A 219 14.89 1.59 -5.28
N THR A 220 15.66 0.84 -6.07
CA THR A 220 15.55 0.92 -7.54
C THR A 220 14.26 0.26 -8.03
N SER A 221 13.81 0.58 -9.24
CA SER A 221 12.63 -0.08 -9.84
C SER A 221 12.78 -1.60 -9.92
N GLU A 222 14.00 -2.12 -10.15
CA GLU A 222 14.25 -3.57 -10.12
C GLU A 222 14.19 -4.16 -8.70
N GLU A 223 14.60 -3.41 -7.67
CA GLU A 223 14.43 -3.82 -6.28
C GLU A 223 12.94 -3.84 -5.89
N VAL A 224 12.18 -2.82 -6.27
CA VAL A 224 10.72 -2.77 -6.06
C VAL A 224 10.01 -3.92 -6.75
N MET A 225 10.35 -4.20 -8.02
CA MET A 225 9.80 -5.34 -8.76
C MET A 225 10.11 -6.68 -8.08
N ARG A 226 11.34 -6.87 -7.60
CA ARG A 226 11.71 -8.09 -6.87
C ARG A 226 10.95 -8.22 -5.56
N LEU A 227 10.74 -7.11 -4.86
CA LEU A 227 10.01 -7.11 -3.60
C LEU A 227 8.55 -7.54 -3.82
N TYR A 228 7.88 -6.96 -4.82
CA TYR A 228 6.54 -7.38 -5.25
C TYR A 228 6.50 -8.87 -5.65
N ALA A 229 7.42 -9.32 -6.51
CA ALA A 229 7.48 -10.71 -6.96
C ALA A 229 7.72 -11.71 -5.80
N SER A 230 8.52 -11.32 -4.79
CA SER A 230 8.77 -12.16 -3.62
C SER A 230 7.57 -12.27 -2.68
N GLY A 231 6.75 -11.21 -2.61
CA GLY A 231 5.50 -11.16 -1.83
C GLY A 231 4.28 -11.73 -2.55
N THR A 232 4.40 -12.15 -3.81
CA THR A 232 3.31 -12.72 -4.65
C THR A 232 3.53 -14.19 -4.99
N THR A 233 4.38 -14.91 -4.24
CA THR A 233 4.75 -16.30 -4.58
C THR A 233 3.62 -17.31 -4.36
N GLY A 234 2.51 -16.91 -3.76
CA GLY A 234 1.24 -17.65 -3.84
C GLY A 234 0.37 -17.06 -4.93
N THR A 235 -0.28 -17.92 -5.70
CA THR A 235 -1.46 -17.50 -6.45
C THR A 235 -2.62 -17.92 -5.58
N GLU A 236 -3.39 -16.96 -5.05
CA GLU A 236 -4.74 -17.29 -4.63
C GLU A 236 -5.45 -17.83 -5.86
N ASP A 237 -5.84 -19.10 -5.81
CA ASP A 237 -6.58 -19.74 -6.89
C ASP A 237 -8.01 -19.20 -6.88
N LEU A 238 -8.17 -17.99 -7.42
CA LEU A 238 -9.48 -17.35 -7.62
C LEU A 238 -10.30 -18.07 -8.69
N SER A 239 -9.83 -19.16 -9.29
CA SER A 239 -10.56 -19.89 -10.34
C SER A 239 -11.96 -20.29 -9.88
N ALA A 240 -12.14 -20.72 -8.63
CA ALA A 240 -13.47 -21.12 -8.14
C ALA A 240 -14.44 -19.93 -8.04
N ALA A 241 -13.97 -18.76 -7.62
CA ALA A 241 -14.78 -17.54 -7.56
C ALA A 241 -15.04 -16.97 -8.96
N LEU A 242 -14.04 -17.06 -9.84
CA LEU A 242 -14.10 -16.62 -11.23
C LEU A 242 -15.04 -17.50 -12.06
N ASP A 243 -14.97 -18.83 -11.92
CA ASP A 243 -15.82 -19.82 -12.60
C ASP A 243 -17.30 -19.72 -12.17
N ALA A 244 -17.54 -19.25 -10.95
CA ALA A 244 -18.90 -18.97 -10.48
C ALA A 244 -19.55 -17.79 -11.24
N VAL A 245 -18.73 -16.87 -11.76
CA VAL A 245 -19.17 -15.59 -12.32
C VAL A 245 -18.93 -15.48 -13.82
N LEU A 246 -17.94 -16.18 -14.38
CA LEU A 246 -17.58 -16.14 -15.79
C LEU A 246 -18.02 -17.42 -16.51
N GLU A 247 -18.58 -17.26 -17.71
CA GLU A 247 -18.92 -18.37 -18.60
C GLU A 247 -17.83 -18.60 -19.64
N VAL A 248 -17.32 -17.53 -20.25
CA VAL A 248 -16.30 -17.61 -21.30
C VAL A 248 -15.41 -16.37 -21.21
N ILE A 249 -14.10 -16.58 -21.30
CA ILE A 249 -13.12 -15.54 -21.66
C ILE A 249 -12.37 -16.04 -22.88
N TYR A 250 -12.51 -15.37 -24.03
CA TYR A 250 -11.82 -15.81 -25.25
C TYR A 250 -11.49 -14.66 -26.21
N PRO A 251 -10.28 -14.64 -26.81
CA PRO A 251 -9.13 -15.49 -26.48
C PRO A 251 -8.48 -15.10 -25.15
N ASN A 252 -7.98 -16.08 -24.40
CA ASN A 252 -7.12 -15.86 -23.22
C ASN A 252 -5.91 -16.81 -23.29
N PRO A 253 -4.68 -16.33 -23.54
CA PRO A 253 -4.30 -14.92 -23.72
C PRO A 253 -4.86 -14.30 -25.01
N GLY A 254 -5.29 -13.03 -24.95
CA GLY A 254 -5.75 -12.25 -26.09
C GLY A 254 -4.75 -11.17 -26.51
N THR A 255 -4.79 -10.74 -27.77
CA THR A 255 -3.81 -9.78 -28.33
C THR A 255 -4.39 -8.42 -28.71
N GLN A 256 -5.70 -8.31 -28.91
CA GLN A 256 -6.36 -7.06 -29.34
C GLN A 256 -7.74 -6.85 -28.71
N GLN A 257 -8.50 -7.94 -28.55
CA GLN A 257 -9.83 -7.93 -27.95
C GLN A 257 -10.01 -9.26 -27.21
N VAL A 258 -10.84 -9.23 -26.17
CA VAL A 258 -11.22 -10.41 -25.39
C VAL A 258 -12.72 -10.36 -25.18
N GLN A 259 -13.41 -11.44 -25.53
CA GLN A 259 -14.83 -11.57 -25.24
C GLN A 259 -15.04 -12.19 -23.88
N ILE A 260 -15.86 -11.54 -23.05
CA ILE A 260 -16.20 -12.00 -21.72
C ILE A 260 -17.71 -12.25 -21.65
N ALA A 261 -18.10 -13.51 -21.45
CA ALA A 261 -19.45 -13.91 -21.09
C ALA A 261 -19.50 -14.18 -19.58
N HIS A 262 -20.55 -13.71 -18.90
CA HIS A 262 -20.63 -13.74 -17.44
C HIS A 262 -22.04 -14.08 -16.92
N LYS A 263 -22.14 -14.51 -15.66
CA LYS A 263 -23.38 -14.82 -14.93
C LYS A 263 -23.80 -13.71 -13.97
N LEU A 264 -23.12 -12.56 -13.97
CA LEU A 264 -23.48 -11.42 -13.11
C LEU A 264 -24.95 -11.03 -13.30
N SER A 265 -25.63 -10.77 -12.18
CA SER A 265 -26.99 -10.23 -12.16
C SER A 265 -27.02 -8.77 -12.57
N ALA A 266 -28.09 -8.33 -13.24
CA ALA A 266 -28.27 -6.93 -13.62
C ALA A 266 -28.22 -5.98 -12.40
N GLY A 267 -27.61 -4.81 -12.57
CA GLY A 267 -27.62 -3.74 -11.57
C GLY A 267 -26.51 -3.81 -10.52
N GLN A 268 -25.38 -4.46 -10.82
CA GLN A 268 -24.13 -4.36 -10.06
C GLN A 268 -23.11 -3.53 -10.85
N SER A 269 -22.28 -2.75 -10.16
CA SER A 269 -21.10 -2.13 -10.77
C SER A 269 -20.04 -3.22 -11.00
N LEU A 270 -19.34 -3.14 -12.13
CA LEU A 270 -18.30 -4.09 -12.51
C LEU A 270 -17.04 -3.34 -12.95
N LEU A 271 -15.87 -3.80 -12.51
CA LEU A 271 -14.60 -3.40 -13.06
C LEU A 271 -13.90 -4.63 -13.63
N ILE A 272 -13.59 -4.59 -14.92
CA ILE A 272 -12.76 -5.59 -15.58
C ILE A 272 -11.37 -5.02 -15.74
N ARG A 273 -10.37 -5.81 -15.35
CA ARG A 273 -8.95 -5.47 -15.51
C ARG A 273 -8.29 -6.51 -16.38
N VAL A 274 -7.60 -6.05 -17.40
CA VAL A 274 -6.81 -6.90 -18.28
C VAL A 274 -5.40 -6.92 -17.72
N MET A 275 -4.97 -8.09 -17.27
CA MET A 275 -3.59 -8.32 -16.84
C MET A 275 -2.81 -9.00 -17.96
N ASP A 276 -1.54 -8.66 -18.12
CA ASP A 276 -0.66 -9.41 -19.00
C ASP A 276 -0.06 -10.67 -18.34
N ALA A 277 0.76 -11.41 -19.08
CA ALA A 277 1.36 -12.66 -18.61
C ALA A 277 2.33 -12.48 -17.42
N ALA A 278 2.74 -11.25 -17.10
CA ALA A 278 3.54 -10.91 -15.93
C ALA A 278 2.70 -10.37 -14.76
N GLY A 279 1.36 -10.39 -14.88
CA GLY A 279 0.43 -9.89 -13.87
C GLY A 279 0.23 -8.37 -13.89
N ARG A 280 0.68 -7.66 -14.93
CA ARG A 280 0.59 -6.19 -15.04
C ARG A 280 -0.76 -5.78 -15.61
N GLN A 281 -1.44 -4.81 -15.01
CA GLN A 281 -2.64 -4.23 -15.63
C GLN A 281 -2.26 -3.45 -16.88
N ILE A 282 -2.86 -3.81 -18.01
CA ILE A 282 -2.65 -3.15 -19.31
C ILE A 282 -3.90 -2.42 -19.80
N ASP A 283 -5.06 -2.73 -19.24
CA ASP A 283 -6.33 -2.07 -19.56
C ASP A 283 -7.35 -2.26 -18.43
N ALA A 284 -8.34 -1.38 -18.36
CA ALA A 284 -9.48 -1.53 -17.46
C ALA A 284 -10.77 -0.92 -18.04
N VAL A 285 -11.89 -1.61 -17.81
CA VAL A 285 -13.23 -1.13 -18.20
C VAL A 285 -14.14 -1.18 -16.99
N GLN A 286 -14.69 -0.02 -16.63
CA GLN A 286 -15.68 0.12 -15.56
C GLN A 286 -17.08 0.24 -16.14
N PHE A 287 -18.02 -0.44 -15.48
CA PHE A 287 -19.45 -0.35 -15.71
C PHE A 287 -20.13 0.05 -14.41
N ASP A 288 -20.90 1.12 -14.46
CA ASP A 288 -21.71 1.58 -13.34
C ASP A 288 -22.99 0.76 -13.19
N LYS A 289 -23.68 1.01 -12.08
CA LYS A 289 -24.93 0.35 -11.73
C LYS A 289 -25.95 0.52 -12.86
N ASN A 290 -26.33 -0.60 -13.49
CA ASN A 290 -27.27 -0.72 -14.61
C ASN A 290 -26.70 -0.49 -16.03
N GLU A 291 -25.39 -0.29 -16.19
CA GLU A 291 -24.78 -0.20 -17.52
C GLU A 291 -24.57 -1.57 -18.17
N LEU A 292 -24.45 -2.62 -17.35
CA LEU A 292 -24.41 -4.02 -17.78
C LEU A 292 -25.73 -4.74 -17.50
N ALA A 293 -26.37 -5.21 -18.57
CA ALA A 293 -27.45 -6.17 -18.44
C ALA A 293 -26.91 -7.52 -17.99
N GLY A 294 -27.73 -8.29 -17.25
CA GLY A 294 -27.34 -9.64 -16.83
C GLY A 294 -27.05 -10.53 -18.03
N GLY A 295 -25.88 -11.19 -18.04
CA GLY A 295 -25.44 -12.04 -19.14
C GLY A 295 -25.00 -11.32 -20.42
N GLN A 296 -24.78 -10.00 -20.39
CA GLN A 296 -24.32 -9.26 -21.56
C GLN A 296 -22.90 -9.66 -21.95
N LEU A 297 -22.67 -9.83 -23.25
CA LEU A 297 -21.33 -10.06 -23.79
C LEU A 297 -20.53 -8.75 -23.77
N ILE A 298 -19.33 -8.79 -23.20
CA ILE A 298 -18.37 -7.67 -23.18
C ILE A 298 -17.28 -7.99 -24.21
N THR A 299 -16.85 -6.99 -24.99
CA THR A 299 -15.79 -7.11 -26.01
C THR A 299 -14.80 -5.97 -25.87
#